data_AF-A0A954C7K5-F1
#
_entry.id   AF-A0A954C7K5-F1
#
_cell.length_a   1.000
_cell.length_b   1.000
_cell.length_c   1.000
_cell.angle_alpha   90.00
_cell.angle_beta   90.00
_cell.angle_gamma   90.00
#
_symmetry.space_group_name_H-M   'P 1'
#
loop_
_entity.id
_entity.type
_entity.pdbx_description
1 polymer ?
#
loop_
_entity_poly.entity_id
_entity_poly.type
_entity_poly.pdbx_seq_one_letter_code
_entity_poly.pdbx_strand_id
1 'polypeptide(L)'
;MQRRLLATALVATVVFGAHYRASGYAIEVHKDFYDHAYGGRSDSQQVTPATDADLASFRGFLYARAAKHAAFKARWPTPESFDAAAFKEFLALNPAQRVVGIDFVPADRATDRRTVIREGSVDPDNDHRNQDRMFLAGERVELDPFGRAVPYDPRTVWFGGLTGTPSQFDAHGAMLREGKKGAGFLTALRHPEQFARPAAVLGSAPEFSETYSSLAMIAKLWGGAGSEWLTLEYAGNCMHGLEDLGNQIHCTLIGTPRFFLDAKLVQWKSKLKRLFKRSERFELDPSFRPPASLTTQQVLDAMALIDQDREDEVDPQVLYALGKEPSGVPSDTELGILIIGNHHRLLEDFVQDQYLAARELMRQGHEDQISPEIRGVIERARRGDAGFETHCRKALAEGGLSTRAAGDTAFTQRLAEVMVEHSAPEAKPIYEAIRKISKKELKRGGVYDKDKLGHDPLDFVTQREGKHVERIWDYTGRAFARVTSILRLWDETFQAETQGVTPGSPEALARAQAIVDRLVGARLAYLDEAKARRDTYLAEKRAEWEAEHGPSSAAVGLIERVQGE
;
A
#
# COMPACT_ATOMS: atom_id res chain seq x y z
N MET A 1 -32.07 -13.50 -63.12
CA MET A 1 -32.53 -12.11 -62.87
C MET A 1 -33.30 -12.09 -61.56
N GLN A 2 -32.64 -11.74 -60.46
CA GLN A 2 -32.93 -10.53 -59.66
C GLN A 2 -34.27 -10.56 -58.90
N ARG A 3 -34.22 -10.78 -57.57
CA ARG A 3 -34.21 -9.70 -56.57
C ARG A 3 -34.01 -10.24 -55.16
N ARG A 4 -33.04 -9.63 -54.47
CA ARG A 4 -32.69 -9.79 -53.05
C ARG A 4 -33.75 -9.11 -52.19
N LEU A 5 -34.13 -9.74 -51.08
CA LEU A 5 -34.61 -9.07 -49.87
C LEU A 5 -33.94 -9.75 -48.68
N LEU A 6 -32.91 -9.09 -48.16
CA LEU A 6 -32.33 -9.38 -46.85
C LEU A 6 -33.33 -8.92 -45.79
N ALA A 7 -33.78 -9.84 -44.93
CA ALA A 7 -34.40 -9.49 -43.66
C ALA A 7 -33.33 -9.63 -42.58
N THR A 8 -32.89 -8.48 -42.08
CA THR A 8 -31.92 -8.29 -41.01
C THR A 8 -32.50 -8.82 -39.70
N ALA A 9 -31.98 -9.94 -39.19
CA ALA A 9 -32.23 -10.37 -37.83
C ALA A 9 -31.32 -9.56 -36.89
N LEU A 10 -31.93 -8.63 -36.15
CA LEU A 10 -31.29 -7.86 -35.09
C LEU A 10 -31.07 -8.79 -33.89
N VAL A 11 -29.91 -9.44 -33.83
CA VAL A 11 -29.45 -10.08 -32.59
C VAL A 11 -28.90 -8.96 -31.71
N ALA A 12 -29.72 -8.50 -30.77
CA ALA A 12 -29.27 -7.67 -29.68
C ALA A 12 -28.40 -8.53 -28.75
N THR A 13 -27.10 -8.56 -29.01
CA THR A 13 -26.11 -9.07 -28.08
C THR A 13 -26.09 -8.11 -26.90
N VAL A 14 -26.79 -8.46 -25.82
CA VAL A 14 -26.58 -7.84 -24.51
C VAL A 14 -25.18 -8.27 -24.06
N VAL A 15 -24.18 -7.47 -24.44
CA VAL A 15 -22.85 -7.53 -23.85
C VAL A 15 -22.98 -6.94 -22.46
N PHE A 16 -23.32 -7.78 -21.48
CA PHE A 16 -22.93 -7.49 -20.10
C PHE A 16 -21.40 -7.55 -20.06
N GLY A 17 -20.78 -6.40 -20.34
CA GLY A 17 -19.39 -6.17 -20.02
C GLY A 17 -19.28 -6.19 -18.50
N ALA A 18 -19.01 -7.37 -17.94
CA ALA A 18 -18.40 -7.45 -16.62
C ALA A 18 -17.07 -6.71 -16.75
N HIS A 19 -17.06 -5.46 -16.30
CA HIS A 19 -15.83 -4.70 -16.15
C HIS A 19 -15.06 -5.45 -15.07
N TYR A 20 -14.03 -6.22 -15.48
CA TYR A 20 -13.03 -6.73 -14.56
C TYR A 20 -12.34 -5.50 -13.99
N ARG A 21 -12.83 -5.04 -12.83
CA ARG A 21 -12.11 -4.06 -12.03
C ARG A 21 -10.95 -4.82 -11.39
N ALA A 22 -9.73 -4.39 -11.65
CA ALA A 22 -8.60 -4.79 -10.82
C ALA A 22 -8.96 -4.47 -9.37
N SER A 23 -9.25 -5.50 -8.57
CA SER A 23 -9.60 -5.35 -7.17
C SER A 23 -8.31 -5.32 -6.34
N GLY A 24 -8.20 -4.40 -5.39
CA GLY A 24 -7.14 -4.40 -4.37
C GLY A 24 -6.94 -5.76 -3.69
N TYR A 25 -5.76 -5.95 -3.12
CA TYR A 25 -5.31 -7.23 -2.57
C TYR A 25 -6.14 -7.63 -1.35
N ALA A 26 -6.48 -8.91 -1.18
CA ALA A 26 -7.08 -9.43 0.06
C ALA A 26 -8.33 -8.72 0.60
N ILE A 27 -9.01 -7.87 -0.19
CA ILE A 27 -10.11 -6.98 0.24
C ILE A 27 -11.12 -7.69 1.14
N GLU A 28 -11.61 -8.86 0.72
CA GLU A 28 -12.66 -9.56 1.46
C GLU A 28 -12.16 -10.22 2.76
N VAL A 29 -10.84 -10.45 2.88
CA VAL A 29 -10.21 -10.94 4.12
C VAL A 29 -10.12 -9.83 5.15
N HIS A 30 -9.77 -8.59 4.74
CA HIS A 30 -9.79 -7.40 5.61
C HIS A 30 -11.14 -7.25 6.31
N LYS A 31 -12.23 -7.31 5.53
CA LYS A 31 -13.60 -7.23 6.05
C LYS A 31 -13.93 -8.34 7.07
N ASP A 32 -13.34 -9.52 6.92
CA ASP A 32 -13.57 -10.64 7.84
C ASP A 32 -12.79 -10.53 9.15
N PHE A 33 -11.64 -9.83 9.17
CA PHE A 33 -10.93 -9.60 10.42
C PHE A 33 -11.77 -8.85 11.43
N TYR A 34 -12.54 -7.87 10.98
CA TYR A 34 -13.55 -7.20 11.80
C TYR A 34 -14.55 -8.22 12.40
N ASP A 35 -15.10 -9.10 11.56
CA ASP A 35 -16.07 -10.11 12.01
C ASP A 35 -15.48 -11.10 13.01
N HIS A 36 -14.22 -11.52 12.82
CA HIS A 36 -13.55 -12.43 13.75
C HIS A 36 -13.19 -11.72 15.06
N ALA A 37 -12.78 -10.45 15.00
CA ALA A 37 -12.42 -9.66 16.17
C ALA A 37 -13.65 -9.34 17.04
N TYR A 38 -14.79 -9.02 16.42
CA TYR A 38 -15.97 -8.46 17.10
C TYR A 38 -17.24 -9.30 16.96
N GLY A 39 -17.13 -10.52 16.43
CA GLY A 39 -18.25 -11.44 16.28
C GLY A 39 -19.05 -11.60 17.58
N GLY A 40 -20.35 -11.31 17.50
CA GLY A 40 -21.27 -11.32 18.66
C GLY A 40 -21.68 -9.93 19.16
N ARG A 41 -21.08 -8.83 18.66
CA ARG A 41 -21.61 -7.48 18.87
C ARG A 41 -22.85 -7.24 18.01
N SER A 42 -23.88 -6.63 18.61
CA SER A 42 -25.07 -6.17 17.87
C SER A 42 -24.78 -4.80 17.24
N ASP A 43 -24.16 -4.80 16.06
CA ASP A 43 -23.78 -3.57 15.35
C ASP A 43 -24.75 -3.22 14.20
N SER A 44 -26.02 -3.60 14.32
CA SER A 44 -27.09 -3.26 13.36
C SER A 44 -27.60 -1.81 13.47
N GLN A 45 -27.09 -1.06 14.45
CA GLN A 45 -27.41 0.36 14.62
C GLN A 45 -27.07 1.12 13.33
N GLN A 46 -28.02 1.93 12.88
CA GLN A 46 -27.84 2.79 11.73
C GLN A 46 -27.09 4.06 12.12
N VAL A 47 -26.19 4.50 11.26
CA VAL A 47 -25.44 5.75 11.36
C VAL A 47 -25.78 6.65 10.19
N THR A 48 -25.80 7.96 10.43
CA THR A 48 -26.09 8.94 9.38
C THR A 48 -24.82 9.16 8.55
N PRO A 49 -24.84 8.95 7.22
CA PRO A 49 -23.72 9.30 6.36
C PRO A 49 -23.31 10.75 6.51
N ALA A 50 -22.00 11.00 6.54
CA ALA A 50 -21.49 12.36 6.47
C ALA A 50 -21.76 12.95 5.07
N THR A 51 -22.10 14.24 5.03
CA THR A 51 -22.24 15.02 3.79
C THR A 51 -20.92 15.71 3.43
N ASP A 52 -20.81 16.26 2.22
CA ASP A 52 -19.65 17.08 1.82
C ASP A 52 -19.44 18.28 2.77
N ALA A 53 -20.53 18.85 3.29
CA ALA A 53 -20.48 19.92 4.28
C ALA A 53 -19.93 19.44 5.63
N ASP A 54 -20.22 18.20 6.03
CA ASP A 54 -19.68 17.59 7.25
C ASP A 54 -18.18 17.31 7.09
N LEU A 55 -17.73 16.83 5.93
CA LEU A 55 -16.30 16.66 5.61
C LEU A 55 -15.56 18.00 5.70
N ALA A 56 -16.11 19.05 5.09
CA ALA A 56 -15.53 20.39 5.16
C ALA A 56 -15.52 20.94 6.61
N SER A 57 -16.59 20.69 7.38
CA SER A 57 -16.69 21.12 8.77
C SER A 57 -15.70 20.40 9.69
N PHE A 58 -15.49 19.09 9.49
CA PHE A 58 -14.48 18.31 10.20
C PHE A 58 -13.08 18.83 9.90
N ARG A 59 -12.77 19.08 8.62
CA ARG A 59 -11.48 19.66 8.20
C ARG A 59 -11.27 21.05 8.80
N GLY A 60 -12.30 21.90 8.82
CA GLY A 60 -12.26 23.21 9.48
C GLY A 60 -12.03 23.11 10.99
N PHE A 61 -12.64 22.12 11.66
CA PHE A 61 -12.42 21.84 13.07
C PHE A 61 -10.98 21.43 13.38
N LEU A 62 -10.38 20.61 12.52
CA LEU A 62 -8.96 20.22 12.60
C LEU A 62 -8.06 21.42 12.35
N TYR A 63 -8.32 22.20 11.30
CA TYR A 63 -7.56 23.41 10.97
C TYR A 63 -7.50 24.40 12.13
N ALA A 64 -8.64 24.72 12.75
CA ALA A 64 -8.71 25.69 13.85
C ALA A 64 -7.81 25.32 15.05
N ARG A 65 -7.55 24.02 15.24
CA ARG A 65 -6.66 23.50 16.29
C ARG A 65 -5.22 23.42 15.81
N ALA A 66 -5.01 22.95 14.59
CA ALA A 66 -3.70 22.78 13.98
C ALA A 66 -3.00 24.13 13.72
N ALA A 67 -3.76 25.18 13.37
CA ALA A 67 -3.25 26.53 13.13
C ALA A 67 -2.67 27.22 14.39
N LYS A 68 -2.77 26.60 15.56
CA LYS A 68 -2.03 27.03 16.76
C LYS A 68 -0.52 26.73 16.66
N HIS A 69 -0.14 25.78 15.79
CA HIS A 69 1.25 25.48 15.47
C HIS A 69 1.75 26.44 14.39
N ALA A 70 2.78 27.23 14.70
CA ALA A 70 3.31 28.24 13.78
C ALA A 70 3.77 27.63 12.44
N ALA A 71 4.41 26.46 12.46
CA ALA A 71 4.86 25.76 11.26
C ALA A 71 3.69 25.26 10.39
N PHE A 72 2.61 24.76 11.01
CA PHE A 72 1.39 24.39 10.29
C PHE A 72 0.75 25.62 9.63
N LYS A 73 0.58 26.70 10.41
CA LYS A 73 -0.01 27.95 9.91
C LYS A 73 0.84 28.62 8.84
N ALA A 74 2.16 28.44 8.86
CA ALA A 74 3.04 28.92 7.80
C ALA A 74 2.81 28.20 6.46
N ARG A 75 2.52 26.89 6.49
CA ARG A 75 2.15 26.11 5.30
C ARG A 75 0.74 26.40 4.80
N TRP A 76 -0.23 26.53 5.72
CA TRP A 76 -1.64 26.78 5.41
C TRP A 76 -2.17 28.01 6.19
N PRO A 77 -1.96 29.24 5.67
CA PRO A 77 -2.20 30.48 6.42
C PRO A 77 -3.66 30.77 6.78
N THR A 78 -4.60 30.24 6.00
CA THR A 78 -6.05 30.44 6.21
C THR A 78 -6.82 29.11 6.15
N PRO A 79 -8.03 29.04 6.72
CA PRO A 79 -8.89 27.86 6.59
C PRO A 79 -9.13 27.44 5.15
N GLU A 80 -9.26 28.40 4.23
CA GLU A 80 -9.51 28.18 2.80
C GLU A 80 -8.30 27.56 2.11
N SER A 81 -7.08 27.88 2.57
CA SER A 81 -5.85 27.25 2.07
C SER A 81 -5.66 25.79 2.56
N PHE A 82 -6.48 25.34 3.51
CA PHE A 82 -6.51 23.96 4.00
C PHE A 82 -7.75 23.22 3.47
N ASP A 83 -7.83 23.13 2.15
CA ASP A 83 -8.86 22.38 1.42
C ASP A 83 -8.60 20.85 1.45
N ALA A 84 -9.37 20.09 0.67
CA ALA A 84 -9.22 18.63 0.62
C ALA A 84 -7.85 18.19 0.07
N ALA A 85 -7.28 18.92 -0.91
CA ALA A 85 -5.97 18.62 -1.46
C ALA A 85 -4.86 18.90 -0.44
N ALA A 86 -4.92 20.02 0.26
CA ALA A 86 -4.02 20.36 1.36
C ALA A 86 -4.12 19.36 2.52
N PHE A 87 -5.33 18.87 2.82
CA PHE A 87 -5.52 17.84 3.84
C PHE A 87 -4.90 16.50 3.42
N LYS A 88 -5.04 16.09 2.14
CA LYS A 88 -4.33 14.92 1.60
C LYS A 88 -2.82 15.08 1.66
N GLU A 89 -2.29 16.26 1.32
CA GLU A 89 -0.85 16.55 1.47
C GLU A 89 -0.41 16.42 2.95
N PHE A 90 -1.16 17.00 3.88
CA PHE A 90 -0.89 16.90 5.32
C PHE A 90 -0.83 15.44 5.80
N LEU A 91 -1.65 14.56 5.21
CA LEU A 91 -1.70 13.13 5.52
C LEU A 91 -0.73 12.29 4.67
N ALA A 92 0.06 12.91 3.78
CA ALA A 92 0.96 12.24 2.84
C ALA A 92 0.27 11.27 1.87
N LEU A 93 -0.94 11.61 1.44
CA LEU A 93 -1.74 10.84 0.47
C LEU A 93 -1.51 11.37 -0.96
N ASN A 94 -1.95 10.60 -1.95
CA ASN A 94 -1.93 11.03 -3.34
C ASN A 94 -2.95 12.18 -3.54
N PRO A 95 -2.48 13.40 -3.87
CA PRO A 95 -3.37 14.54 -4.03
C PRO A 95 -4.35 14.39 -5.21
N ALA A 96 -4.02 13.56 -6.20
CA ALA A 96 -4.80 13.36 -7.41
C ALA A 96 -5.94 12.33 -7.23
N GLN A 97 -5.87 11.49 -6.20
CA GLN A 97 -6.89 10.47 -5.93
C GLN A 97 -8.09 11.05 -5.19
N ARG A 98 -9.27 10.47 -5.42
CA ARG A 98 -10.49 10.80 -4.67
C ARG A 98 -10.57 9.87 -3.46
N VAL A 99 -10.39 10.42 -2.27
CA VAL A 99 -10.23 9.65 -1.04
C VAL A 99 -11.53 9.60 -0.24
N VAL A 100 -11.95 8.39 0.14
CA VAL A 100 -13.15 8.18 0.97
C VAL A 100 -12.94 8.82 2.35
N GLY A 101 -13.94 9.56 2.83
CA GLY A 101 -13.87 10.27 4.11
C GLY A 101 -13.02 11.55 4.08
N ILE A 102 -12.51 11.97 2.91
CA ILE A 102 -11.85 13.27 2.71
C ILE A 102 -12.53 14.05 1.58
N ASP A 103 -12.63 13.42 0.41
CA ASP A 103 -13.18 14.03 -0.81
C ASP A 103 -14.67 13.70 -0.99
N PHE A 104 -15.13 12.53 -0.53
CA PHE A 104 -16.52 12.10 -0.66
C PHE A 104 -16.91 11.01 0.34
N VAL A 105 -18.21 10.74 0.41
CA VAL A 105 -18.81 9.59 1.12
C VAL A 105 -19.53 8.69 0.10
N PRO A 106 -19.34 7.36 0.10
CA PRO A 106 -19.97 6.49 -0.88
C PRO A 106 -21.49 6.45 -0.71
N ALA A 107 -22.23 6.78 -1.78
CA ALA A 107 -23.67 6.94 -1.73
C ALA A 107 -24.45 5.61 -1.60
N ASP A 108 -23.82 4.49 -1.98
CA ASP A 108 -24.38 3.14 -2.00
C ASP A 108 -23.97 2.29 -0.79
N ARG A 109 -23.14 2.83 0.11
CA ARG A 109 -22.71 2.12 1.33
C ARG A 109 -23.87 1.96 2.30
N ALA A 110 -24.08 0.73 2.77
CA ALA A 110 -25.06 0.47 3.81
C ALA A 110 -24.70 1.22 5.09
N THR A 111 -25.74 1.68 5.80
CA THR A 111 -25.60 2.62 6.92
C THR A 111 -25.51 1.95 8.28
N ASP A 112 -25.41 0.63 8.38
CA ASP A 112 -25.16 -0.03 9.66
C ASP A 112 -23.69 0.13 10.09
N ARG A 113 -23.46 0.28 11.40
CA ARG A 113 -22.11 0.51 11.97
C ARG A 113 -21.07 -0.50 11.49
N ARG A 114 -21.47 -1.78 11.45
CA ARG A 114 -20.60 -2.88 11.03
C ARG A 114 -20.20 -2.75 9.57
N THR A 115 -21.12 -2.44 8.66
CA THR A 115 -20.78 -2.26 7.25
C THR A 115 -19.87 -1.06 7.04
N VAL A 116 -20.12 0.07 7.71
CA VAL A 116 -19.29 1.28 7.53
C VAL A 116 -17.82 1.01 7.86
N ILE A 117 -17.54 0.39 9.01
CA ILE A 117 -16.16 0.12 9.41
C ILE A 117 -15.49 -0.99 8.58
N ARG A 118 -16.25 -2.02 8.17
CA ARG A 118 -15.75 -3.09 7.30
C ARG A 118 -15.38 -2.58 5.91
N GLU A 119 -16.23 -1.77 5.30
CA GLU A 119 -15.93 -1.18 3.99
C GLU A 119 -14.84 -0.11 4.12
N GLY A 120 -14.81 0.65 5.22
CA GLY A 120 -13.72 1.57 5.53
C GLY A 120 -12.35 0.89 5.68
N SER A 121 -12.30 -0.40 6.06
CA SER A 121 -11.03 -1.16 6.15
C SER A 121 -10.49 -1.63 4.81
N VAL A 122 -11.20 -1.40 3.70
CA VAL A 122 -10.72 -1.71 2.34
C VAL A 122 -10.65 -0.49 1.44
N ASP A 123 -11.17 0.65 1.89
CA ASP A 123 -11.11 1.90 1.13
C ASP A 123 -9.68 2.35 0.78
N PRO A 124 -8.65 2.17 1.64
CA PRO A 124 -7.28 2.53 1.28
C PRO A 124 -6.73 1.81 0.05
N ASP A 125 -7.20 0.59 -0.20
CA ASP A 125 -6.91 -0.18 -1.40
C ASP A 125 -7.76 0.28 -2.59
N ASN A 126 -9.07 0.47 -2.37
CA ASN A 126 -10.04 0.76 -3.43
C ASN A 126 -9.92 2.16 -4.02
N ASP A 127 -9.46 3.13 -3.24
CA ASP A 127 -9.35 4.52 -3.69
C ASP A 127 -7.93 4.94 -4.07
N HIS A 128 -6.99 3.99 -4.01
CA HIS A 128 -5.60 4.16 -4.44
C HIS A 128 -4.88 5.35 -3.77
N ARG A 129 -5.36 5.84 -2.61
CA ARG A 129 -4.82 7.03 -1.92
C ARG A 129 -3.33 6.95 -1.62
N ASN A 130 -2.80 5.74 -1.55
CA ASN A 130 -1.41 5.47 -1.21
C ASN A 130 -0.52 5.18 -2.44
N GLN A 131 -1.09 5.18 -3.65
CA GLN A 131 -0.40 4.81 -4.89
C GLN A 131 0.08 6.05 -5.66
N ASP A 132 1.07 5.88 -6.54
CA ASP A 132 1.61 6.91 -7.47
C ASP A 132 1.69 8.36 -6.94
N ARG A 133 2.20 8.52 -5.71
CA ARG A 133 2.36 9.81 -5.05
C ARG A 133 3.51 10.60 -5.68
N MET A 134 3.18 11.54 -6.56
CA MET A 134 4.15 12.43 -7.21
C MET A 134 4.31 13.74 -6.42
N PHE A 135 5.51 14.32 -6.50
CA PHE A 135 5.72 15.67 -6.00
C PHE A 135 5.12 16.68 -6.99
N LEU A 136 4.20 17.51 -6.49
CA LEU A 136 3.52 18.52 -7.27
C LEU A 136 4.05 19.93 -6.95
N ALA A 137 4.25 20.73 -7.99
CA ALA A 137 4.49 22.17 -7.92
C ALA A 137 3.29 22.90 -8.54
N GLY A 138 2.27 23.15 -7.71
CA GLY A 138 0.94 23.56 -8.21
C GLY A 138 0.25 22.39 -8.91
N GLU A 139 -0.23 22.59 -10.14
CA GLU A 139 -0.88 21.55 -10.96
C GLU A 139 0.10 20.73 -11.83
N ARG A 140 1.41 20.96 -11.65
CA ARG A 140 2.47 20.32 -12.42
C ARG A 140 3.19 19.27 -11.60
N VAL A 141 3.51 18.16 -12.24
CA VAL A 141 4.41 17.14 -11.70
C VAL A 141 5.84 17.66 -11.86
N GLU A 142 6.58 17.68 -10.76
CA GLU A 142 8.01 18.02 -10.79
C GLU A 142 8.79 16.90 -11.50
N LEU A 143 9.68 17.29 -12.40
CA LEU A 143 10.54 16.36 -13.13
C LEU A 143 12.01 16.52 -12.68
N ASP A 144 12.74 15.41 -12.62
CA ASP A 144 14.18 15.41 -12.40
C ASP A 144 14.93 15.88 -13.67
N PRO A 145 16.26 16.07 -13.61
CA PRO A 145 17.05 16.51 -14.77
C PRO A 145 16.98 15.59 -16.00
N PHE A 146 16.61 14.31 -15.82
CA PHE A 146 16.41 13.35 -16.91
C PHE A 146 14.99 13.43 -17.50
N GLY A 147 14.09 14.23 -16.91
CA GLY A 147 12.68 14.32 -17.30
C GLY A 147 11.80 13.22 -16.69
N ARG A 148 12.25 12.58 -15.59
CA ARG A 148 11.48 11.60 -14.82
C ARG A 148 10.66 12.27 -13.73
N ALA A 149 9.44 11.81 -13.50
CA ALA A 149 8.60 12.29 -12.41
C ALA A 149 9.29 12.08 -11.06
N VAL A 150 9.27 13.10 -10.22
CA VAL A 150 9.86 13.06 -8.88
C VAL A 150 8.82 12.50 -7.91
N PRO A 151 9.13 11.44 -7.15
CA PRO A 151 8.23 10.93 -6.13
C PRO A 151 8.04 11.95 -5.00
N TYR A 152 6.86 11.92 -4.36
CA TYR A 152 6.59 12.78 -3.21
C TYR A 152 7.62 12.58 -2.09
N ASP A 153 7.91 11.31 -1.79
CA ASP A 153 8.96 10.86 -0.89
C ASP A 153 9.81 9.80 -1.60
N PRO A 154 11.11 10.05 -1.87
CA PRO A 154 11.99 9.08 -2.51
C PRO A 154 12.31 7.81 -1.68
N ARG A 155 11.81 7.69 -0.44
CA ARG A 155 12.00 6.53 0.45
C ARG A 155 11.06 5.34 0.15
N THR A 156 10.36 5.33 -0.98
CA THR A 156 9.44 4.24 -1.37
C THR A 156 10.19 3.02 -1.96
N VAL A 157 9.58 1.82 -2.01
CA VAL A 157 10.24 0.53 -2.40
C VAL A 157 9.43 -0.39 -3.36
N TRP A 158 10.09 -1.16 -4.29
CA TRP A 158 9.71 -1.78 -5.61
C TRP A 158 8.59 -2.84 -5.63
N PHE A 159 7.46 -2.54 -6.32
CA PHE A 159 6.17 -3.22 -6.56
C PHE A 159 5.23 -2.38 -7.49
N GLY A 160 5.66 -2.03 -8.74
CA GLY A 160 4.68 -1.63 -9.78
C GLY A 160 4.35 -0.14 -10.02
N GLY A 161 5.13 0.82 -9.54
CA GLY A 161 4.88 2.27 -9.71
C GLY A 161 5.99 3.02 -10.46
N LEU A 162 5.70 4.29 -10.76
CA LEU A 162 6.23 5.07 -11.87
C LEU A 162 7.78 5.12 -12.00
N THR A 163 8.53 5.85 -11.17
CA THR A 163 10.01 5.89 -11.33
C THR A 163 10.72 5.41 -10.08
N GLY A 164 11.12 4.14 -10.12
CA GLY A 164 11.94 3.50 -9.09
C GLY A 164 11.26 3.32 -7.73
N THR A 165 10.81 2.09 -7.45
CA THR A 165 10.55 1.53 -6.11
C THR A 165 9.22 2.12 -5.48
N PRO A 166 7.99 1.55 -5.60
CA PRO A 166 6.72 2.20 -5.48
C PRO A 166 6.15 2.32 -4.07
N SER A 167 4.98 2.87 -4.16
CA SER A 167 4.13 3.51 -3.20
C SER A 167 3.27 2.56 -2.36
N GLN A 168 2.90 1.36 -2.86
CA GLN A 168 2.07 0.42 -2.09
C GLN A 168 2.75 -0.08 -0.81
N PHE A 169 3.98 -0.59 -0.87
CA PHE A 169 4.65 -1.03 0.37
C PHE A 169 4.79 0.10 1.39
N ASP A 170 4.85 1.36 0.96
CA ASP A 170 4.99 2.45 1.92
C ASP A 170 3.76 2.62 2.81
N ALA A 171 2.54 2.32 2.36
CA ALA A 171 1.34 2.41 3.21
C ALA A 171 0.88 1.05 3.77
N HIS A 172 1.20 -0.04 3.08
CA HIS A 172 0.78 -1.40 3.44
C HIS A 172 1.84 -2.13 4.28
N GLY A 173 3.11 -1.73 4.17
CA GLY A 173 4.22 -2.41 4.81
C GLY A 173 4.90 -1.60 5.89
N ALA A 174 5.68 -2.29 6.71
CA ALA A 174 6.73 -1.69 7.52
C ALA A 174 7.82 -2.69 7.88
N MET A 175 9.06 -2.22 7.84
CA MET A 175 10.20 -3.01 8.30
C MET A 175 10.43 -2.83 9.81
N LEU A 176 11.13 -3.80 10.41
CA LEU A 176 11.65 -3.67 11.77
C LEU A 176 12.36 -2.32 11.95
N ARG A 177 12.02 -1.56 12.99
CA ARG A 177 12.68 -0.27 13.27
C ARG A 177 14.09 -0.49 13.81
N GLU A 178 14.24 -1.49 14.68
CA GLU A 178 15.52 -1.88 15.24
C GLU A 178 16.35 -2.75 14.29
N GLY A 179 17.66 -2.79 14.53
CA GLY A 179 18.62 -3.53 13.74
C GLY A 179 19.24 -2.74 12.58
N LYS A 180 20.46 -3.14 12.21
CA LYS A 180 21.23 -2.48 11.15
C LYS A 180 20.69 -2.88 9.79
N LYS A 181 20.10 -1.91 9.09
CA LYS A 181 19.64 -2.07 7.70
C LYS A 181 20.82 -2.24 6.76
N GLY A 182 20.64 -3.06 5.73
CA GLY A 182 21.70 -3.33 4.75
C GLY A 182 21.16 -3.68 3.37
N ALA A 183 21.73 -3.04 2.34
CA ALA A 183 21.41 -3.31 0.93
C ALA A 183 22.29 -4.44 0.32
N GLY A 184 23.20 -5.01 1.11
CA GLY A 184 24.18 -5.99 0.65
C GLY A 184 23.65 -7.42 0.66
N PHE A 185 24.20 -8.27 -0.22
CA PHE A 185 23.87 -9.69 -0.31
C PHE A 185 24.01 -10.45 1.02
N LEU A 186 25.00 -10.11 1.86
CA LEU A 186 25.17 -10.74 3.17
C LEU A 186 24.01 -10.44 4.12
N THR A 187 23.44 -9.23 4.05
CA THR A 187 22.25 -8.87 4.83
C THR A 187 21.06 -9.68 4.31
N ALA A 188 20.85 -9.69 2.99
CA ALA A 188 19.81 -10.51 2.37
C ALA A 188 19.90 -12.00 2.76
N LEU A 189 21.11 -12.54 2.91
CA LEU A 189 21.33 -13.95 3.23
C LEU A 189 21.09 -14.28 4.70
N ARG A 190 21.60 -13.46 5.62
CA ARG A 190 21.61 -13.76 7.07
C ARG A 190 20.45 -13.14 7.82
N HIS A 191 20.03 -11.95 7.41
CA HIS A 191 19.00 -11.11 8.05
C HIS A 191 18.09 -10.49 6.98
N PRO A 192 17.35 -11.30 6.20
CA PRO A 192 16.46 -10.78 5.15
C PRO A 192 15.43 -9.77 5.68
N GLU A 193 14.97 -9.92 6.93
CA GLU A 193 14.10 -8.97 7.65
C GLU A 193 14.74 -7.58 7.88
N GLN A 194 16.06 -7.47 7.73
CA GLN A 194 16.84 -6.22 7.83
C GLN A 194 17.31 -5.71 6.47
N PHE A 195 17.02 -6.42 5.38
CA PHE A 195 17.45 -6.00 4.05
C PHE A 195 16.56 -4.89 3.50
N ALA A 196 17.19 -3.78 3.11
CA ALA A 196 16.51 -2.64 2.52
C ALA A 196 17.39 -2.02 1.43
N ARG A 197 16.76 -1.51 0.36
CA ARG A 197 17.44 -0.71 -0.67
C ARG A 197 16.58 0.52 -0.99
N PRO A 198 16.98 1.73 -0.55
CA PRO A 198 18.23 2.06 0.18
C PRO A 198 18.29 1.42 1.57
N ALA A 199 19.47 1.36 2.18
CA ALA A 199 19.70 0.72 3.49
C ALA A 199 19.15 1.55 4.66
N ALA A 200 17.84 1.81 4.63
CA ALA A 200 17.08 2.56 5.61
C ALA A 200 15.87 1.74 6.07
N VAL A 201 15.20 2.18 7.13
CA VAL A 201 13.88 1.64 7.50
C VAL A 201 12.90 2.02 6.38
N LEU A 202 11.90 1.20 6.07
CA LEU A 202 10.94 1.46 5.00
C LEU A 202 9.53 1.10 5.47
N GLY A 203 8.54 1.69 4.81
CA GLY A 203 7.14 1.50 5.17
C GLY A 203 6.68 2.43 6.29
N SER A 204 5.41 2.81 6.20
CA SER A 204 4.74 3.78 7.06
C SER A 204 3.44 3.25 7.63
N ALA A 205 3.12 1.95 7.49
CA ALA A 205 1.89 1.36 8.02
C ALA A 205 1.63 1.66 9.52
N PRO A 206 2.65 1.65 10.43
CA PRO A 206 2.46 2.10 11.80
C PRO A 206 2.03 3.57 11.92
N GLU A 207 2.69 4.47 11.19
CA GLU A 207 2.37 5.90 11.16
C GLU A 207 1.02 6.18 10.48
N PHE A 208 0.67 5.42 9.45
CA PHE A 208 -0.61 5.44 8.76
C PHE A 208 -1.74 5.04 9.71
N SER A 209 -1.60 3.90 10.38
CA SER A 209 -2.59 3.39 11.34
C SER A 209 -2.80 4.37 12.50
N GLU A 210 -1.72 4.96 13.03
CA GLU A 210 -1.79 6.00 14.06
C GLU A 210 -2.45 7.29 13.57
N THR A 211 -2.19 7.68 12.32
CA THR A 211 -2.81 8.86 11.71
C THR A 211 -4.32 8.68 11.63
N TYR A 212 -4.80 7.55 11.11
CA TYR A 212 -6.24 7.29 11.01
C TYR A 212 -6.89 7.01 12.37
N SER A 213 -6.17 6.44 13.33
CA SER A 213 -6.62 6.37 14.73
C SER A 213 -6.84 7.76 15.32
N SER A 214 -5.89 8.66 15.11
CA SER A 214 -5.98 10.04 15.57
C SER A 214 -7.18 10.74 14.93
N LEU A 215 -7.40 10.57 13.62
CA LEU A 215 -8.58 11.13 12.93
C LEU A 215 -9.90 10.56 13.48
N ALA A 216 -9.96 9.24 13.72
CA ALA A 216 -11.14 8.60 14.31
C ALA A 216 -11.47 9.15 15.71
N MET A 217 -10.44 9.36 16.55
CA MET A 217 -10.59 9.92 17.89
C MET A 217 -11.01 11.39 17.83
N ILE A 218 -10.40 12.19 16.95
CA ILE A 218 -10.75 13.60 16.74
C ILE A 218 -12.21 13.70 16.28
N ALA A 219 -12.64 12.89 15.32
CA ALA A 219 -14.02 12.85 14.85
C ALA A 219 -15.00 12.50 15.98
N LYS A 220 -14.65 11.52 16.82
CA LYS A 220 -15.49 11.10 17.96
C LYS A 220 -15.65 12.20 19.00
N LEU A 221 -14.58 12.93 19.28
CA LEU A 221 -14.55 13.99 20.29
C LEU A 221 -15.13 15.31 19.78
N TRP A 222 -15.14 15.53 18.47
CA TRP A 222 -15.65 16.74 17.83
C TRP A 222 -17.15 16.95 18.09
N GLY A 223 -17.97 15.90 17.94
CA GLY A 223 -19.42 15.97 18.16
C GLY A 223 -20.19 16.76 17.08
N GLY A 224 -19.57 17.05 15.94
CA GLY A 224 -20.26 17.64 14.79
C GLY A 224 -21.17 16.66 14.04
N ALA A 225 -21.94 17.17 13.08
CA ALA A 225 -22.69 16.33 12.16
C ALA A 225 -21.74 15.41 11.37
N GLY A 226 -22.18 14.18 11.11
CA GLY A 226 -21.36 13.14 10.47
C GLY A 226 -20.24 12.55 11.35
N SER A 227 -20.06 13.01 12.60
CA SER A 227 -18.96 12.55 13.48
C SER A 227 -18.92 11.03 13.68
N GLU A 228 -20.06 10.39 13.93
CA GLU A 228 -20.13 8.94 14.12
C GLU A 228 -19.70 8.17 12.86
N TRP A 229 -20.15 8.61 11.69
CA TRP A 229 -19.73 8.03 10.40
C TRP A 229 -18.23 8.19 10.21
N LEU A 230 -17.68 9.39 10.39
CA LEU A 230 -16.25 9.65 10.22
C LEU A 230 -15.39 8.90 11.23
N THR A 231 -15.87 8.72 12.46
CA THR A 231 -15.19 7.86 13.43
C THR A 231 -15.08 6.43 12.93
N LEU A 232 -16.16 5.85 12.40
CA LEU A 232 -16.16 4.48 11.89
C LEU A 232 -15.34 4.33 10.62
N GLU A 233 -15.45 5.30 9.72
CA GLU A 233 -14.69 5.38 8.47
C GLU A 233 -13.19 5.42 8.74
N TYR A 234 -12.73 6.37 9.57
CA TYR A 234 -11.31 6.46 9.91
C TYR A 234 -10.83 5.29 10.79
N ALA A 235 -11.71 4.71 11.62
CA ALA A 235 -11.40 3.48 12.33
C ALA A 235 -11.13 2.33 11.35
N GLY A 236 -11.99 2.14 10.35
CA GLY A 236 -11.80 1.15 9.28
C GLY A 236 -10.47 1.37 8.56
N ASN A 237 -10.22 2.60 8.10
CA ASN A 237 -8.97 2.97 7.45
C ASN A 237 -7.73 2.71 8.34
N CYS A 238 -7.84 2.85 9.66
CA CYS A 238 -6.78 2.42 10.59
C CYS A 238 -6.62 0.90 10.62
N MET A 239 -7.72 0.15 10.68
CA MET A 239 -7.69 -1.31 10.72
C MET A 239 -6.97 -1.89 9.52
N HIS A 240 -7.17 -1.31 8.32
CA HIS A 240 -6.46 -1.67 7.09
C HIS A 240 -4.95 -1.83 7.32
N GLY A 241 -4.29 -0.80 7.88
CA GLY A 241 -2.85 -0.82 8.12
C GLY A 241 -2.42 -1.83 9.19
N LEU A 242 -3.24 -2.09 10.21
CA LEU A 242 -2.97 -3.12 11.23
C LEU A 242 -3.14 -4.54 10.68
N GLU A 243 -4.13 -4.73 9.81
CA GLU A 243 -4.43 -6.00 9.14
C GLU A 243 -3.30 -6.38 8.18
N ASP A 244 -2.82 -5.43 7.39
CA ASP A 244 -1.69 -5.62 6.48
C ASP A 244 -0.41 -6.05 7.22
N LEU A 245 -0.10 -5.46 8.36
CA LEU A 245 1.08 -5.83 9.16
C LEU A 245 0.99 -7.24 9.77
N GLY A 246 -0.23 -7.78 9.85
CA GLY A 246 -0.43 -9.19 10.14
C GLY A 246 0.18 -10.09 9.09
N ASN A 247 0.10 -9.69 7.82
CA ASN A 247 0.67 -10.41 6.70
C ASN A 247 2.21 -10.28 6.72
N GLN A 248 2.90 -11.40 6.95
CA GLN A 248 4.34 -11.41 7.16
C GLN A 248 5.12 -10.80 5.99
N ILE A 249 4.61 -10.95 4.77
CA ILE A 249 5.28 -10.46 3.55
C ILE A 249 5.23 -8.93 3.41
N HIS A 250 4.34 -8.24 4.15
CA HIS A 250 4.31 -6.78 4.27
C HIS A 250 5.33 -6.25 5.29
N CYS A 251 5.97 -7.13 6.07
CA CYS A 251 6.93 -6.75 7.09
C CYS A 251 8.41 -6.87 6.65
N THR A 252 8.66 -7.09 5.36
CA THR A 252 10.02 -7.17 4.79
C THR A 252 10.04 -6.75 3.32
N LEU A 253 11.16 -6.21 2.85
CA LEU A 253 11.37 -5.94 1.42
C LEU A 253 11.70 -7.22 0.64
N ILE A 254 12.44 -8.15 1.24
CA ILE A 254 12.79 -9.43 0.61
C ILE A 254 12.59 -10.57 1.61
N GLY A 255 11.87 -11.60 1.19
CA GLY A 255 11.73 -12.80 2.01
C GLY A 255 12.99 -13.66 2.07
N THR A 256 13.75 -13.72 0.97
CA THR A 256 14.84 -14.70 0.85
C THR A 256 15.88 -14.28 -0.20
N PRO A 257 17.18 -14.55 0.03
CA PRO A 257 18.24 -14.27 -0.95
C PRO A 257 18.10 -15.12 -2.22
N ARG A 258 17.30 -16.19 -2.19
CA ARG A 258 17.08 -17.08 -3.33
C ARG A 258 16.48 -16.35 -4.54
N PHE A 259 15.68 -15.31 -4.31
CA PHE A 259 15.10 -14.52 -5.40
C PHE A 259 16.16 -13.75 -6.19
N PHE A 260 17.19 -13.19 -5.54
CA PHE A 260 18.32 -12.57 -6.25
C PHE A 260 19.16 -13.59 -7.01
N LEU A 261 19.35 -14.79 -6.46
CA LEU A 261 20.06 -15.86 -7.17
C LEU A 261 19.31 -16.29 -8.44
N ASP A 262 17.98 -16.42 -8.34
CA ASP A 262 17.13 -16.73 -9.49
C ASP A 262 17.23 -15.63 -10.55
N ALA A 263 17.14 -14.35 -10.15
CA ALA A 263 17.27 -13.21 -11.06
C ALA A 263 18.61 -13.19 -11.79
N LYS A 264 19.72 -13.36 -11.06
CA LYS A 264 21.08 -13.45 -11.63
C LYS A 264 21.18 -14.60 -12.63
N LEU A 265 20.62 -15.77 -12.31
CA LEU A 265 20.62 -16.93 -13.21
C LEU A 265 19.78 -16.67 -14.48
N VAL A 266 18.64 -15.99 -14.36
CA VAL A 266 17.79 -15.61 -15.50
C VAL A 266 18.50 -14.60 -16.39
N GLN A 267 19.12 -13.57 -15.81
CA GLN A 267 19.84 -12.57 -16.60
C GLN A 267 21.05 -13.18 -17.31
N TRP A 268 21.83 -14.02 -16.63
CA TRP A 268 22.97 -14.71 -17.25
C TRP A 268 22.53 -15.57 -18.44
N LYS A 269 21.43 -16.33 -18.30
CA LYS A 269 20.84 -17.10 -19.40
C LYS A 269 20.35 -16.21 -20.54
N SER A 270 19.76 -15.06 -20.23
CA SER A 270 19.28 -14.10 -21.22
C SER A 270 20.42 -13.46 -21.99
N LYS A 271 21.51 -13.08 -21.30
CA LYS A 271 22.76 -12.60 -21.92
C LYS A 271 23.37 -13.65 -22.86
N LEU A 272 23.46 -14.91 -22.42
CA LEU A 272 23.93 -16.01 -23.27
C LEU A 272 23.06 -16.21 -24.51
N LYS A 273 21.73 -16.23 -24.37
CA LYS A 273 20.82 -16.35 -25.52
C LYS A 273 20.99 -15.20 -26.52
N ARG A 274 21.28 -13.99 -26.04
CA ARG A 274 21.51 -12.79 -26.87
C ARG A 274 22.85 -12.80 -27.61
N LEU A 275 23.87 -13.49 -27.10
CA LEU A 275 25.09 -13.72 -27.90
C LEU A 275 24.79 -14.50 -29.20
N PHE A 276 23.66 -15.21 -29.25
CA PHE A 276 23.22 -15.99 -30.42
C PHE A 276 21.97 -15.42 -31.13
N LYS A 277 21.41 -14.31 -30.65
CA LYS A 277 20.27 -13.62 -31.28
C LYS A 277 20.50 -12.11 -31.26
N ARG A 278 20.59 -11.50 -32.45
CA ARG A 278 20.63 -10.04 -32.63
C ARG A 278 19.34 -9.46 -32.01
N SER A 279 19.43 -8.88 -30.82
CA SER A 279 18.25 -8.29 -30.19
C SER A 279 17.99 -6.92 -30.81
N GLU A 280 16.77 -6.69 -31.26
CA GLU A 280 16.20 -5.34 -31.36
C GLU A 280 16.32 -4.72 -29.97
N ARG A 281 17.23 -3.76 -29.81
CA ARG A 281 17.15 -2.85 -28.67
C ARG A 281 15.89 -2.02 -28.93
N PHE A 282 15.10 -1.78 -27.89
CA PHE A 282 14.26 -0.60 -27.86
C PHE A 282 15.23 0.58 -27.84
N GLU A 283 15.66 1.02 -29.02
CA GLU A 283 16.34 2.28 -29.17
C GLU A 283 15.21 3.30 -29.16
N LEU A 284 15.20 4.13 -28.11
CA LEU A 284 14.41 5.35 -28.14
C LEU A 284 14.72 6.02 -29.47
N ASP A 285 13.67 6.40 -30.21
CA ASP A 285 13.79 7.16 -31.45
C ASP A 285 14.86 8.25 -31.22
N PRO A 286 15.88 8.40 -32.08
CA PRO A 286 16.90 9.45 -31.91
C PRO A 286 16.31 10.87 -31.76
N SER A 287 15.08 11.08 -32.25
CA SER A 287 14.30 12.30 -32.07
C SER A 287 13.55 12.40 -30.74
N PHE A 288 13.46 11.33 -29.95
CA PHE A 288 12.85 11.33 -28.63
C PHE A 288 13.51 12.36 -27.73
N ARG A 289 12.67 13.13 -27.05
CA ARG A 289 13.07 14.08 -26.03
C ARG A 289 12.20 13.82 -24.81
N PRO A 290 12.79 13.72 -23.60
CA PRO A 290 12.02 13.71 -22.36
C PRO A 290 11.06 14.92 -22.30
N PRO A 291 9.90 14.79 -21.64
CA PRO A 291 8.98 15.92 -21.53
C PRO A 291 9.61 17.04 -20.71
N ALA A 292 9.35 18.29 -21.12
CA ALA A 292 9.77 19.47 -20.37
C ALA A 292 8.83 19.78 -19.18
N SER A 293 7.61 19.25 -19.20
CA SER A 293 6.61 19.41 -18.15
C SER A 293 5.56 18.31 -18.24
N LEU A 294 4.94 17.99 -17.12
CA LEU A 294 3.85 17.03 -17.03
C LEU A 294 2.77 17.59 -16.10
N THR A 295 1.51 17.53 -16.51
CA THR A 295 0.37 17.93 -15.67
C THR A 295 -0.18 16.74 -14.89
N THR A 296 -0.84 16.99 -13.77
CA THR A 296 -1.52 15.92 -13.01
C THR A 296 -2.55 15.19 -13.87
N GLN A 297 -3.31 15.89 -14.72
CA GLN A 297 -4.31 15.26 -15.59
C GLN A 297 -3.69 14.31 -16.61
N GLN A 298 -2.57 14.69 -17.24
CA GLN A 298 -1.86 13.79 -18.16
C GLN A 298 -1.41 12.50 -17.47
N VAL A 299 -1.01 12.56 -16.20
CA VAL A 299 -0.66 11.35 -15.45
C VAL A 299 -1.90 10.53 -15.12
N LEU A 300 -2.98 11.16 -14.67
CA LEU A 300 -4.23 10.46 -14.38
C LEU A 300 -4.78 9.74 -15.62
N ASP A 301 -4.78 10.42 -16.77
CA ASP A 301 -5.22 9.85 -18.04
C ASP A 301 -4.32 8.68 -18.46
N ALA A 302 -3.00 8.83 -18.28
CA ALA A 302 -2.04 7.74 -18.53
C ALA A 302 -2.26 6.55 -17.59
N MET A 303 -2.45 6.76 -16.28
CA MET A 303 -2.69 5.68 -15.32
C MET A 303 -4.01 4.96 -15.64
N ALA A 304 -5.07 5.70 -15.96
CA ALA A 304 -6.34 5.10 -16.35
C ALA A 304 -6.21 4.21 -17.60
N LEU A 305 -5.36 4.59 -18.57
CA LEU A 305 -5.07 3.76 -19.74
C LEU A 305 -4.19 2.54 -19.37
N ILE A 306 -3.17 2.72 -18.54
CA ILE A 306 -2.30 1.63 -18.08
C ILE A 306 -3.11 0.58 -17.30
N ASP A 307 -4.00 1.01 -16.41
CA ASP A 307 -4.88 0.14 -15.62
C ASP A 307 -5.88 -0.64 -16.50
N GLN A 308 -6.12 -0.17 -17.73
CA GLN A 308 -6.94 -0.83 -18.74
C GLN A 308 -6.12 -1.65 -19.74
N ASP A 309 -4.82 -1.85 -19.50
CA ASP A 309 -3.89 -2.49 -20.42
C ASP A 309 -3.77 -1.82 -21.80
N ARG A 310 -4.00 -0.51 -21.85
CA ARG A 310 -3.92 0.33 -23.05
C ARG A 310 -2.69 1.23 -23.02
N GLU A 311 -1.56 0.68 -22.55
CA GLU A 311 -0.29 1.42 -22.41
C GLU A 311 0.21 1.95 -23.76
N ASP A 312 -0.12 1.28 -24.87
CA ASP A 312 0.24 1.67 -26.23
C ASP A 312 -0.49 2.94 -26.71
N GLU A 313 -1.56 3.34 -26.02
CA GLU A 313 -2.29 4.59 -26.27
C GLU A 313 -1.73 5.77 -25.47
N VAL A 314 -0.80 5.54 -24.55
CA VAL A 314 -0.18 6.58 -23.73
C VAL A 314 0.94 7.26 -24.50
N ASP A 315 1.01 8.59 -24.43
CA ASP A 315 2.13 9.36 -24.99
C ASP A 315 3.48 8.80 -24.47
N PRO A 316 4.41 8.41 -25.37
CA PRO A 316 5.70 7.87 -24.97
C PRO A 316 6.52 8.79 -24.05
N GLN A 317 6.36 10.12 -24.16
CA GLN A 317 6.99 11.07 -23.24
C GLN A 317 6.41 10.96 -21.83
N VAL A 318 5.10 10.75 -21.73
CA VAL A 318 4.44 10.51 -20.44
C VAL A 318 4.93 9.18 -19.90
N LEU A 319 4.84 8.06 -20.64
CA LEU A 319 5.39 6.76 -20.19
C LEU A 319 6.84 6.85 -19.71
N TYR A 320 7.68 7.59 -20.43
CA TYR A 320 9.05 7.85 -20.03
C TYR A 320 9.14 8.65 -18.72
N ALA A 321 8.45 9.78 -18.59
CA ALA A 321 8.46 10.52 -17.31
C ALA A 321 8.00 9.63 -16.16
N LEU A 322 7.06 8.76 -16.49
CA LEU A 322 6.43 7.80 -15.62
C LEU A 322 7.26 6.53 -15.40
N GLY A 323 8.43 6.30 -16.02
CA GLY A 323 9.20 5.06 -15.82
C GLY A 323 8.47 3.78 -16.22
N LYS A 324 7.46 3.93 -17.08
CA LYS A 324 6.58 2.89 -17.61
C LYS A 324 6.84 2.64 -19.10
N GLU A 325 7.95 3.13 -19.64
CA GLU A 325 8.33 2.76 -20.99
C GLU A 325 8.41 1.23 -21.12
N PRO A 326 8.08 0.65 -22.29
CA PRO A 326 8.33 -0.75 -22.59
C PRO A 326 9.83 -1.02 -22.50
N SER A 327 10.30 -1.33 -21.30
CA SER A 327 11.73 -1.42 -21.03
C SER A 327 12.32 -2.56 -21.84
N GLY A 328 13.58 -2.38 -22.27
CA GLY A 328 14.39 -3.49 -22.77
C GLY A 328 14.57 -4.57 -21.69
N VAL A 329 15.44 -5.55 -21.95
CA VAL A 329 15.70 -6.66 -21.00
C VAL A 329 15.87 -6.15 -19.55
N PRO A 330 15.02 -6.55 -18.60
CA PRO A 330 15.09 -6.03 -17.24
C PRO A 330 16.43 -6.35 -16.59
N SER A 331 16.92 -5.42 -15.78
CA SER A 331 18.10 -5.56 -14.93
C SER A 331 17.92 -6.73 -13.95
N ASP A 332 19.03 -7.15 -13.31
CA ASP A 332 18.95 -8.16 -12.25
C ASP A 332 18.08 -7.72 -11.08
N THR A 333 18.05 -6.42 -10.82
CA THR A 333 17.26 -5.85 -9.72
C THR A 333 15.78 -5.95 -10.09
N GLU A 334 15.38 -5.47 -11.27
CA GLU A 334 13.99 -5.55 -11.77
C GLU A 334 13.51 -7.00 -11.88
N LEU A 335 14.34 -7.92 -12.41
CA LEU A 335 14.02 -9.35 -12.44
C LEU A 335 13.85 -9.93 -11.03
N GLY A 336 14.73 -9.55 -10.10
CA GLY A 336 14.65 -10.01 -8.71
C GLY A 336 13.37 -9.55 -8.05
N ILE A 337 12.99 -8.30 -8.26
CA ILE A 337 11.78 -7.77 -7.65
C ILE A 337 10.53 -8.30 -8.37
N LEU A 338 10.54 -8.49 -9.69
CA LEU A 338 9.45 -9.17 -10.40
C LEU A 338 9.21 -10.57 -9.81
N ILE A 339 10.28 -11.34 -9.58
CA ILE A 339 10.17 -12.66 -8.97
C ILE A 339 9.60 -12.54 -7.55
N ILE A 340 10.02 -11.56 -6.75
CA ILE A 340 9.45 -11.32 -5.40
C ILE A 340 7.96 -11.01 -5.52
N GLY A 341 7.58 -10.04 -6.37
CA GLY A 341 6.20 -9.62 -6.62
C GLY A 341 5.31 -10.78 -7.04
N ASN A 342 5.77 -11.65 -7.94
CA ASN A 342 5.02 -12.85 -8.32
C ASN A 342 4.72 -13.76 -7.14
N HIS A 343 5.70 -13.99 -6.26
CA HIS A 343 5.52 -14.90 -5.12
C HIS A 343 4.74 -14.25 -3.99
N HIS A 344 4.85 -12.93 -3.86
CA HIS A 344 4.06 -12.11 -2.96
C HIS A 344 2.57 -12.23 -3.33
N ARG A 345 2.23 -11.83 -4.55
CA ARG A 345 0.87 -11.86 -5.07
C ARG A 345 0.29 -13.28 -5.13
N LEU A 346 1.08 -14.26 -5.60
CA LEU A 346 0.64 -15.65 -5.61
C LEU A 346 0.29 -16.15 -4.20
N LEU A 347 1.06 -15.77 -3.17
CA LEU A 347 0.76 -16.18 -1.79
C LEU A 347 -0.56 -15.58 -1.30
N GLU A 348 -0.77 -14.29 -1.54
CA GLU A 348 -2.00 -13.59 -1.15
C GLU A 348 -3.21 -14.20 -1.83
N ASP A 349 -3.17 -14.35 -3.16
CA ASP A 349 -4.29 -14.87 -3.92
C ASP A 349 -4.56 -16.34 -3.59
N PHE A 350 -3.51 -17.15 -3.40
CA PHE A 350 -3.64 -18.53 -2.95
C PHE A 350 -4.32 -18.62 -1.59
N VAL A 351 -3.93 -17.79 -0.63
CA VAL A 351 -4.53 -17.79 0.71
C VAL A 351 -5.96 -17.27 0.65
N GLN A 352 -6.19 -16.13 -0.01
CA GLN A 352 -7.49 -15.48 -0.12
C GLN A 352 -8.52 -16.39 -0.77
N ASP A 353 -8.27 -16.92 -1.96
CA ASP A 353 -9.27 -17.68 -2.71
C ASP A 353 -9.68 -18.96 -1.96
N GLN A 354 -8.70 -19.67 -1.39
CA GLN A 354 -8.95 -20.87 -0.61
C GLN A 354 -9.66 -20.56 0.72
N TYR A 355 -9.29 -19.48 1.39
CA TYR A 355 -9.96 -19.01 2.62
C TYR A 355 -11.40 -18.60 2.35
N LEU A 356 -11.68 -17.83 1.29
CA LEU A 356 -13.02 -17.36 0.95
C LEU A 356 -13.92 -18.53 0.53
N ALA A 357 -13.39 -19.49 -0.23
CA ALA A 357 -14.11 -20.72 -0.57
C ALA A 357 -14.48 -21.52 0.70
N ALA A 358 -13.53 -21.70 1.63
CA ALA A 358 -13.78 -22.37 2.90
C ALA A 358 -14.82 -21.64 3.75
N ARG A 359 -14.72 -20.31 3.86
CA ARG A 359 -15.69 -19.46 4.57
C ARG A 359 -17.09 -19.66 4.04
N GLU A 360 -17.26 -19.70 2.72
CA GLU A 360 -18.57 -19.90 2.11
C GLU A 360 -19.13 -21.29 2.38
N LEU A 361 -18.29 -22.34 2.31
CA LEU A 361 -18.69 -23.69 2.73
C LEU A 361 -19.12 -23.74 4.20
N MET A 362 -18.43 -23.01 5.11
CA MET A 362 -18.86 -22.91 6.52
C MET A 362 -20.24 -22.27 6.64
N ARG A 363 -20.51 -21.18 5.89
CA ARG A 363 -21.81 -20.50 5.91
C ARG A 363 -22.95 -21.39 5.43
N GLN A 364 -22.65 -22.30 4.50
CA GLN A 364 -23.61 -23.27 3.96
C GLN A 364 -23.74 -24.53 4.82
N GLY A 365 -22.99 -24.66 5.92
CA GLY A 365 -23.00 -25.85 6.78
C GLY A 365 -22.26 -27.05 6.21
N HIS A 366 -21.40 -26.85 5.22
CA HIS A 366 -20.59 -27.88 4.56
C HIS A 366 -19.17 -27.92 5.14
N GLU A 367 -19.05 -27.84 6.46
CA GLU A 367 -17.74 -27.78 7.12
C GLU A 367 -16.88 -29.01 6.81
N ASP A 368 -17.49 -30.18 6.62
CA ASP A 368 -16.84 -31.45 6.26
C ASP A 368 -16.05 -31.39 4.93
N GLN A 369 -16.35 -30.42 4.06
CA GLN A 369 -15.67 -30.21 2.78
C GLN A 369 -14.44 -29.29 2.89
N ILE A 370 -14.19 -28.72 4.06
CA ILE A 370 -13.09 -27.77 4.30
C ILE A 370 -11.86 -28.52 4.80
N SER A 371 -10.68 -28.18 4.28
CA SER A 371 -9.44 -28.76 4.79
C SER A 371 -9.22 -28.41 6.27
N PRO A 372 -8.71 -29.34 7.09
CA PRO A 372 -8.46 -29.09 8.51
C PRO A 372 -7.56 -27.87 8.76
N GLU A 373 -6.60 -27.61 7.88
CA GLU A 373 -5.67 -26.49 7.97
C GLU A 373 -6.38 -25.14 7.82
N ILE A 374 -7.25 -25.00 6.81
CA ILE A 374 -7.96 -23.73 6.56
C ILE A 374 -9.02 -23.50 7.65
N ARG A 375 -9.73 -24.55 8.08
CA ARG A 375 -10.63 -24.46 9.24
C ARG A 375 -9.85 -24.00 10.49
N GLY A 376 -8.66 -24.56 10.70
CA GLY A 376 -7.77 -24.16 11.78
C GLY A 376 -7.34 -22.70 11.71
N VAL A 377 -7.18 -22.10 10.53
CA VAL A 377 -6.93 -20.65 10.36
C VAL A 377 -8.12 -19.83 10.88
N ILE A 378 -9.34 -20.16 10.45
CA ILE A 378 -10.57 -19.45 10.86
C ILE A 378 -10.78 -19.56 12.37
N GLU A 379 -10.59 -20.75 12.95
CA GLU A 379 -10.71 -20.98 14.39
C GLU A 379 -9.64 -20.22 15.19
N ARG A 380 -8.39 -20.20 14.71
CA ARG A 380 -7.30 -19.42 15.31
C ARG A 380 -7.58 -17.92 15.24
N ALA A 381 -8.08 -17.42 14.11
CA ALA A 381 -8.49 -16.02 13.95
C ALA A 381 -9.56 -15.65 14.99
N ARG A 382 -10.63 -16.44 15.12
CA ARG A 382 -11.69 -16.19 16.11
C ARG A 382 -11.15 -16.22 17.55
N ARG A 383 -10.22 -17.12 17.85
CA ARG A 383 -9.63 -17.21 19.19
C ARG A 383 -8.69 -16.04 19.51
N GLY A 384 -7.91 -15.57 18.53
CA GLY A 384 -6.82 -14.62 18.73
C GLY A 384 -5.54 -15.28 19.28
N ASP A 385 -4.54 -14.45 19.53
CA ASP A 385 -3.22 -14.81 20.07
C ASP A 385 -2.95 -14.10 21.42
N ALA A 386 -3.15 -14.84 22.53
CA ALA A 386 -2.97 -14.32 23.88
C ALA A 386 -1.49 -14.01 24.23
N GLY A 387 -0.55 -14.71 23.61
CA GLY A 387 0.89 -14.46 23.83
C GLY A 387 1.29 -13.13 23.20
N PHE A 388 0.86 -12.91 21.95
CA PHE A 388 1.01 -11.63 21.26
C PHE A 388 0.31 -10.49 22.00
N GLU A 389 -0.93 -10.69 22.46
CA GLU A 389 -1.67 -9.69 23.24
C GLU A 389 -0.91 -9.24 24.48
N THR A 390 -0.25 -10.17 25.18
CA THR A 390 0.61 -9.85 26.34
C THR A 390 1.74 -8.91 25.97
N HIS A 391 2.40 -9.12 24.83
CA HIS A 391 3.46 -8.24 24.35
C HIS A 391 2.93 -6.86 23.96
N CYS A 392 1.77 -6.80 23.30
CA CYS A 392 1.10 -5.54 22.98
C CYS A 392 0.75 -4.74 24.24
N ARG A 393 0.12 -5.37 25.25
CA ARG A 393 -0.23 -4.70 26.51
C ARG A 393 1.00 -4.18 27.25
N LYS A 394 2.10 -4.94 27.23
CA LYS A 394 3.39 -4.49 27.78
C LYS A 394 3.89 -3.24 27.05
N ALA A 395 3.93 -3.27 25.72
CA ALA A 395 4.38 -2.12 24.90
C ALA A 395 3.50 -0.88 25.10
N LEU A 396 2.18 -1.07 25.27
CA LEU A 396 1.25 0.01 25.59
C LEU A 396 1.55 0.64 26.96
N ALA A 397 1.77 -0.18 27.99
CA ALA A 397 2.14 0.30 29.33
C ALA A 397 3.48 1.05 29.32
N GLU A 398 4.50 0.52 28.63
CA GLU A 398 5.80 1.17 28.43
C GLU A 398 5.67 2.47 27.61
N GLY A 399 4.72 2.51 26.66
CA GLY A 399 4.35 3.69 25.88
C GLY A 399 3.63 4.77 26.69
N GLY A 400 3.27 4.50 27.94
CA GLY A 400 2.62 5.44 28.84
C GLY A 400 1.09 5.38 28.85
N LEU A 401 0.48 4.34 28.26
CA LEU A 401 -0.94 4.08 28.44
C LEU A 401 -1.24 3.99 29.95
N SER A 402 -2.36 4.57 30.39
CA SER A 402 -2.77 4.76 31.80
C SER A 402 -1.93 5.69 32.69
N THR A 403 -0.73 6.11 32.27
CA THR A 403 0.10 7.05 33.05
C THR A 403 0.13 8.46 32.46
N ARG A 404 -0.09 8.58 31.15
CA ARG A 404 -0.30 9.85 30.44
C ARG A 404 -1.78 10.24 30.45
N ALA A 405 -2.06 11.50 30.13
CA ALA A 405 -3.44 11.93 29.94
C ALA A 405 -4.04 11.24 28.70
N ALA A 406 -5.34 10.95 28.75
CA ALA A 406 -6.06 10.43 27.60
C ALA A 406 -5.95 11.41 26.42
N GLY A 407 -5.68 10.88 25.22
CA GLY A 407 -5.36 11.62 24.01
C GLY A 407 -3.85 11.71 23.73
N ASP A 408 -2.96 11.52 24.71
CA ASP A 408 -1.52 11.78 24.54
C ASP A 408 -0.71 10.59 24.02
N THR A 409 -1.25 9.37 24.08
CA THR A 409 -0.53 8.15 23.70
C THR A 409 -0.75 7.77 22.23
N ALA A 410 0.34 7.65 21.45
CA ALA A 410 0.33 7.11 20.09
C ALA A 410 0.20 5.57 20.11
N PHE A 411 -0.90 5.08 20.69
CA PHE A 411 -1.03 3.68 21.05
C PHE A 411 -1.11 2.76 19.83
N THR A 412 -1.69 3.22 18.72
CA THR A 412 -1.82 2.40 17.51
C THR A 412 -0.46 2.20 16.85
N GLN A 413 0.38 3.24 16.81
CA GLN A 413 1.75 3.08 16.32
C GLN A 413 2.51 2.01 17.15
N ARG A 414 2.34 2.00 18.48
CA ARG A 414 2.97 1.00 19.35
C ARG A 414 2.46 -0.41 19.08
N LEU A 415 1.15 -0.58 18.93
CA LEU A 415 0.55 -1.86 18.57
C LEU A 415 1.11 -2.36 17.22
N ALA A 416 1.17 -1.49 16.21
CA ALA A 416 1.71 -1.79 14.89
C ALA A 416 3.20 -2.17 14.93
N GLU A 417 4.02 -1.48 15.74
CA GLU A 417 5.43 -1.82 15.94
C GLU A 417 5.60 -3.24 16.49
N VAL A 418 4.82 -3.63 17.50
CA VAL A 418 4.82 -5.00 18.05
C VAL A 418 4.38 -6.02 16.99
N MET A 419 3.40 -5.69 16.15
CA MET A 419 2.98 -6.55 15.04
C MET A 419 4.16 -6.80 14.08
N VAL A 420 4.89 -5.76 13.67
CA VAL A 420 6.06 -5.90 12.79
C VAL A 420 7.14 -6.78 13.42
N GLU A 421 7.41 -6.61 14.72
CA GLU A 421 8.37 -7.43 15.47
C GLU A 421 8.05 -8.93 15.42
N HIS A 422 6.76 -9.29 15.43
CA HIS A 422 6.31 -10.68 15.40
C HIS A 422 6.15 -11.23 13.98
N SER A 423 5.72 -10.41 13.02
CA SER A 423 5.44 -10.82 11.65
C SER A 423 6.70 -10.87 10.77
N ALA A 424 7.65 -9.94 10.93
CA ALA A 424 8.84 -9.87 10.07
C ALA A 424 9.72 -11.14 10.09
N PRO A 425 9.99 -11.79 11.24
CA PRO A 425 10.80 -13.02 11.28
C PRO A 425 10.15 -14.20 10.53
N GLU A 426 8.82 -14.20 10.41
CA GLU A 426 8.04 -15.24 9.74
C GLU A 426 7.98 -15.08 8.21
N ALA A 427 8.42 -13.92 7.67
CA ALA A 427 8.39 -13.65 6.23
C ALA A 427 9.29 -14.60 5.42
N LYS A 428 10.51 -14.84 5.89
CA LYS A 428 11.44 -15.77 5.22
C LYS A 428 10.86 -17.18 5.04
N PRO A 429 10.43 -17.87 6.11
CA PRO A 429 9.93 -19.22 5.96
C PRO A 429 8.65 -19.32 5.11
N ILE A 430 7.77 -18.32 5.11
CA ILE A 430 6.57 -18.33 4.25
C ILE A 430 6.92 -18.08 2.77
N TYR A 431 7.82 -17.14 2.47
CA TYR A 431 8.33 -16.95 1.10
C TYR A 431 9.05 -18.20 0.58
N GLU A 432 9.80 -18.89 1.43
CA GLU A 432 10.42 -20.16 1.06
C GLU A 432 9.38 -21.26 0.77
N ALA A 433 8.26 -21.29 1.50
CA ALA A 433 7.18 -22.23 1.29
C ALA A 433 6.44 -21.98 -0.04
N ILE A 434 6.00 -20.74 -0.30
CA ILE A 434 5.30 -20.41 -1.56
C ILE A 434 6.22 -20.62 -2.78
N ARG A 435 7.51 -20.26 -2.67
CA ARG A 435 8.50 -20.53 -3.73
C ARG A 435 8.71 -22.02 -3.96
N LYS A 436 8.49 -22.88 -2.97
CA LYS A 436 8.64 -24.34 -3.16
C LYS A 436 7.49 -24.89 -3.98
N ILE A 437 6.27 -24.43 -3.73
CA ILE A 437 5.09 -24.91 -4.44
C ILE A 437 4.85 -24.17 -5.76
N SER A 438 5.39 -22.98 -5.99
CA SER A 438 5.15 -22.23 -7.24
C SER A 438 5.71 -22.92 -8.49
N LYS A 439 5.10 -22.67 -9.65
CA LYS A 439 5.59 -23.11 -10.96
C LYS A 439 6.95 -22.49 -11.30
N LYS A 440 7.67 -23.15 -12.22
CA LYS A 440 9.05 -22.78 -12.59
C LYS A 440 9.14 -21.44 -13.32
N GLU A 441 8.08 -21.04 -14.02
CA GLU A 441 8.01 -19.78 -14.77
C GLU A 441 8.08 -18.56 -13.85
N LEU A 442 7.38 -18.59 -12.71
CA LEU A 442 7.39 -17.50 -11.72
C LEU A 442 8.77 -17.35 -11.05
N LYS A 443 9.53 -18.45 -10.94
CA LYS A 443 10.93 -18.44 -10.45
C LYS A 443 11.93 -17.93 -11.49
N ARG A 444 11.47 -17.67 -12.71
CA ARG A 444 12.32 -17.30 -13.86
C ARG A 444 11.97 -15.93 -14.44
N GLY A 445 11.22 -15.12 -13.69
CA GLY A 445 10.78 -13.80 -14.14
C GLY A 445 9.67 -13.84 -15.19
N GLY A 446 8.90 -14.94 -15.26
CA GLY A 446 7.56 -14.87 -15.86
C GLY A 446 6.67 -13.91 -15.07
N VAL A 447 5.55 -13.47 -15.60
CA VAL A 447 4.62 -12.58 -14.90
C VAL A 447 3.51 -13.44 -14.29
N TYR A 448 3.28 -13.28 -12.98
CA TYR A 448 2.04 -13.74 -12.36
C TYR A 448 0.96 -12.71 -12.68
N ASP A 449 -0.07 -13.14 -13.38
CA ASP A 449 -1.18 -12.28 -13.78
C ASP A 449 -2.49 -13.06 -13.70
N LYS A 450 -3.20 -12.88 -12.59
CA LYS A 450 -4.51 -13.51 -12.34
C LYS A 450 -5.57 -12.92 -13.27
N ASP A 451 -5.51 -11.60 -13.46
CA ASP A 451 -6.59 -10.82 -14.08
C ASP A 451 -6.55 -10.90 -15.61
N LYS A 452 -5.36 -10.98 -16.23
CA LYS A 452 -5.24 -11.07 -17.71
C LYS A 452 -5.50 -12.45 -18.30
N LEU A 453 -5.45 -13.51 -17.48
CA LEU A 453 -5.52 -14.88 -18.00
C LEU A 453 -6.71 -15.69 -17.48
N GLY A 454 -7.57 -15.12 -16.61
CA GLY A 454 -8.67 -15.86 -15.99
C GLY A 454 -8.22 -17.11 -15.25
N HIS A 455 -6.97 -17.10 -14.77
CA HIS A 455 -6.33 -18.24 -14.13
C HIS A 455 -6.63 -18.26 -12.64
N ASP A 456 -6.89 -19.45 -12.11
CA ASP A 456 -6.97 -19.70 -10.68
C ASP A 456 -5.53 -19.63 -10.10
N PRO A 457 -5.28 -19.06 -8.91
CA PRO A 457 -3.96 -19.14 -8.26
C PRO A 457 -3.41 -20.58 -8.18
N LEU A 458 -4.31 -21.58 -8.10
CA LEU A 458 -3.98 -23.00 -8.17
C LEU A 458 -3.36 -23.43 -9.50
N ASP A 459 -3.56 -22.68 -10.58
CA ASP A 459 -2.87 -22.88 -11.85
C ASP A 459 -1.40 -22.50 -11.76
N PHE A 460 -0.95 -21.77 -10.74
CA PHE A 460 0.44 -21.34 -10.59
C PHE A 460 1.22 -22.12 -9.53
N VAL A 461 0.58 -23.09 -8.88
CA VAL A 461 1.22 -24.00 -7.92
C VAL A 461 1.38 -25.41 -8.49
N THR A 462 2.36 -26.14 -7.96
CA THR A 462 2.73 -27.51 -8.32
C THR A 462 2.23 -28.53 -7.31
N GLN A 463 1.78 -28.05 -6.14
CA GLN A 463 1.32 -28.85 -5.02
C GLN A 463 0.17 -28.12 -4.35
N ARG A 464 -0.87 -28.85 -3.98
CA ARG A 464 -2.04 -28.34 -3.24
C ARG A 464 -2.07 -28.83 -1.79
N GLU A 465 -1.17 -29.75 -1.43
CA GLU A 465 -1.06 -30.37 -0.12
C GLU A 465 0.41 -30.64 0.25
N GLY A 466 0.63 -31.01 1.50
CA GLY A 466 1.93 -31.39 2.06
C GLY A 466 2.64 -30.26 2.81
N LYS A 467 3.80 -30.58 3.38
CA LYS A 467 4.53 -29.76 4.38
C LYS A 467 4.76 -28.28 4.04
N HIS A 468 4.81 -27.92 2.77
CA HIS A 468 5.00 -26.51 2.35
C HIS A 468 3.66 -25.75 2.35
N VAL A 469 2.58 -26.40 1.93
CA VAL A 469 1.22 -25.87 2.02
C VAL A 469 0.79 -25.79 3.49
N GLU A 470 1.02 -26.85 4.28
CA GLU A 470 0.78 -26.86 5.74
C GLU A 470 1.50 -25.70 6.43
N ARG A 471 2.74 -25.42 6.02
CA ARG A 471 3.52 -24.30 6.55
C ARG A 471 2.93 -22.94 6.20
N ILE A 472 2.43 -22.76 4.98
CA ILE A 472 1.73 -21.53 4.59
C ILE A 472 0.53 -21.34 5.54
N TRP A 473 -0.32 -22.36 5.67
CA TRP A 473 -1.50 -22.29 6.54
C TRP A 473 -1.19 -22.08 8.02
N ASP A 474 -0.12 -22.70 8.56
CA ASP A 474 0.28 -22.47 9.95
C ASP A 474 0.69 -21.00 10.20
N TYR A 475 1.50 -20.41 9.31
CA TYR A 475 1.89 -19.01 9.42
C TYR A 475 0.73 -18.05 9.17
N THR A 476 -0.14 -18.32 8.18
CA THR A 476 -1.38 -17.55 7.96
C THR A 476 -2.28 -17.60 9.18
N GLY A 477 -2.46 -18.77 9.82
CA GLY A 477 -3.27 -18.90 11.03
C GLY A 477 -2.72 -18.11 12.22
N ARG A 478 -1.40 -17.98 12.35
CA ARG A 478 -0.77 -17.11 13.36
C ARG A 478 -0.98 -15.63 13.04
N ALA A 479 -0.77 -15.23 11.79
CA ALA A 479 -1.03 -13.86 11.33
C ALA A 479 -2.47 -13.44 11.65
N PHE A 480 -3.45 -14.26 11.27
CA PHE A 480 -4.87 -13.96 11.48
C PHE A 480 -5.23 -13.85 12.98
N ALA A 481 -4.64 -14.71 13.81
CA ALA A 481 -4.80 -14.64 15.27
C ALA A 481 -4.20 -13.36 15.86
N ARG A 482 -3.03 -12.91 15.37
CA ARG A 482 -2.44 -11.63 15.80
C ARG A 482 -3.28 -10.43 15.37
N VAL A 483 -3.79 -10.41 14.14
CA VAL A 483 -4.65 -9.31 13.64
C VAL A 483 -5.91 -9.20 14.48
N THR A 484 -6.64 -10.29 14.68
CA THR A 484 -7.86 -10.22 15.50
C THR A 484 -7.60 -9.78 16.94
N SER A 485 -6.48 -10.20 17.55
CA SER A 485 -6.03 -9.70 18.86
C SER A 485 -5.69 -8.21 18.84
N ILE A 486 -4.97 -7.72 17.82
CA ILE A 486 -4.59 -6.29 17.73
C ILE A 486 -5.81 -5.40 17.54
N LEU A 487 -6.79 -5.84 16.74
CA LEU A 487 -8.04 -5.10 16.52
C LEU A 487 -8.83 -4.98 17.84
N ARG A 488 -9.00 -6.09 18.57
CA ARG A 488 -9.66 -6.07 19.89
C ARG A 488 -8.98 -5.12 20.87
N LEU A 489 -7.65 -5.16 20.94
CA LEU A 489 -6.85 -4.25 21.78
C LEU A 489 -6.96 -2.80 21.33
N TRP A 490 -6.96 -2.56 20.02
CA TRP A 490 -7.14 -1.23 19.45
C TRP A 490 -8.49 -0.66 19.88
N ASP A 491 -9.59 -1.42 19.75
CA ASP A 491 -10.92 -0.94 20.15
C ASP A 491 -10.99 -0.71 21.67
N GLU A 492 -10.49 -1.64 22.49
CA GLU A 492 -10.41 -1.45 23.95
C GLU A 492 -9.68 -0.14 24.31
N THR A 493 -8.52 0.10 23.69
CA THR A 493 -7.71 1.29 23.94
C THR A 493 -8.37 2.55 23.39
N PHE A 494 -8.94 2.48 22.19
CA PHE A 494 -9.69 3.58 21.58
C PHE A 494 -10.87 4.01 22.45
N GLN A 495 -11.64 3.05 22.99
CA GLN A 495 -12.70 3.37 23.94
C GLN A 495 -12.13 3.99 25.21
N ALA A 496 -11.08 3.42 25.81
CA ALA A 496 -10.47 3.97 27.03
C ALA A 496 -10.01 5.43 26.85
N GLU A 497 -9.44 5.76 25.69
CA GLU A 497 -8.94 7.09 25.38
C GLU A 497 -10.05 8.10 25.01
N THR A 498 -11.22 7.64 24.55
CA THR A 498 -12.29 8.53 24.04
C THR A 498 -13.58 8.54 24.87
N GLN A 499 -13.78 7.57 25.75
CA GLN A 499 -14.98 7.48 26.60
C GLN A 499 -14.91 8.43 27.80
N GLY A 500 -16.05 8.56 28.50
CA GLY A 500 -16.17 9.36 29.72
C GLY A 500 -16.30 10.87 29.49
N VAL A 501 -16.30 11.32 28.24
CA VAL A 501 -16.50 12.73 27.87
C VAL A 501 -17.64 12.85 26.87
N THR A 502 -18.42 13.93 26.98
CA THR A 502 -19.46 14.23 26.00
C THR A 502 -18.82 14.87 24.77
N PRO A 503 -19.01 14.34 23.55
CA PRO A 503 -18.51 14.98 22.33
C PRO A 503 -18.88 16.47 22.25
N GLY A 504 -17.94 17.31 21.80
CA GLY A 504 -18.13 18.77 21.74
C GLY A 504 -18.04 19.51 23.08
N SER A 505 -18.01 18.80 24.21
CA SER A 505 -17.80 19.44 25.53
C SER A 505 -16.38 20.02 25.68
N PRO A 506 -16.14 21.01 26.57
CA PRO A 506 -14.82 21.59 26.78
C PRO A 506 -13.72 20.55 27.05
N GLU A 507 -14.03 19.50 27.81
CA GLU A 507 -13.10 18.40 28.09
C GLU A 507 -12.78 17.57 26.83
N ALA A 508 -13.80 17.20 26.05
CA ALA A 508 -13.61 16.50 24.78
C ALA A 508 -12.79 17.35 23.78
N LEU A 509 -13.03 18.67 23.75
CA LEU A 509 -12.30 19.59 22.87
C LEU A 509 -10.85 19.79 23.31
N ALA A 510 -10.56 19.78 24.61
CA ALA A 510 -9.20 19.79 25.14
C ALA A 510 -8.47 18.50 24.79
N ARG A 511 -9.14 17.35 24.91
CA ARG A 511 -8.59 16.04 24.50
C ARG A 511 -8.33 15.98 22.99
N ALA A 512 -9.27 16.47 22.18
CA ALA A 512 -9.08 16.60 20.73
C ALA A 512 -7.91 17.53 20.38
N GLN A 513 -7.67 18.60 21.15
CA GLN A 513 -6.50 19.46 20.93
C GLN A 513 -5.19 18.69 21.13
N ALA A 514 -5.07 17.91 22.21
CA ALA A 514 -3.86 17.13 22.48
C ALA A 514 -3.55 16.11 21.35
N ILE A 515 -4.60 15.45 20.84
CA ILE A 515 -4.46 14.51 19.70
C ILE A 515 -4.07 15.27 18.43
N VAL A 516 -4.66 16.44 18.16
CA VAL A 516 -4.27 17.28 17.02
C VAL A 516 -2.82 17.76 17.16
N ASP A 517 -2.38 18.13 18.35
CA ASP A 517 -0.99 18.58 18.58
C ASP A 517 0.01 17.47 18.26
N ARG A 518 -0.27 16.23 18.68
CA ARG A 518 0.53 15.06 18.32
C ARG A 518 0.51 14.81 16.82
N LEU A 519 -0.67 14.78 16.21
CA LEU A 519 -0.84 14.52 14.78
C LEU A 519 -0.08 15.56 13.94
N VAL A 520 -0.24 16.85 14.25
CA VAL A 520 0.45 17.95 13.56
C VAL A 520 1.95 17.84 13.72
N GLY A 521 2.45 17.60 14.94
CA GLY A 521 3.88 17.40 15.18
C GLY A 521 4.44 16.26 14.33
N ALA A 522 3.79 15.10 14.33
CA ALA A 522 4.21 13.93 13.57
C ALA A 522 4.14 14.14 12.05
N ARG A 523 3.07 14.76 11.55
CA ARG A 523 2.91 15.03 10.11
C ARG A 523 3.88 16.09 9.61
N LEU A 524 4.09 17.19 10.34
CA LEU A 524 5.08 18.20 9.94
C LEU A 524 6.50 17.61 9.91
N ALA A 525 6.87 16.80 10.90
CA ALA A 525 8.15 16.10 10.90
C ALA A 525 8.30 15.20 9.67
N TYR A 526 7.27 14.40 9.34
CA TYR A 526 7.27 13.58 8.13
C TYR A 526 7.45 14.42 6.86
N LEU A 527 6.72 15.52 6.73
CA LEU A 527 6.76 16.39 5.55
C LEU A 527 8.14 17.04 5.36
N ASP A 528 8.77 17.46 6.45
CA ASP A 528 10.13 18.02 6.44
C ASP A 528 11.17 16.96 6.07
N GLU A 529 11.04 15.75 6.62
CA GLU A 529 11.92 14.65 6.26
C GLU A 529 11.74 14.20 4.80
N ALA A 530 10.50 14.09 4.30
CA ALA A 530 10.21 13.76 2.92
C ALA A 530 10.79 14.81 1.97
N LYS A 531 10.69 16.10 2.33
CA LYS A 531 11.37 17.18 1.61
C LYS A 531 12.88 17.00 1.60
N ALA A 532 13.52 16.76 2.75
CA ALA A 532 14.97 16.61 2.83
C ALA A 532 15.47 15.42 1.98
N ARG A 533 14.72 14.31 1.95
CA ARG A 533 15.00 13.17 1.08
C ARG A 533 14.85 13.53 -0.40
N ARG A 534 13.81 14.26 -0.77
CA ARG A 534 13.61 14.76 -2.14
C ARG A 534 14.69 15.72 -2.60
N ASP A 535 15.12 16.65 -1.74
CA ASP A 535 16.24 17.55 -2.03
C ASP A 535 17.53 16.76 -2.29
N THR A 536 17.79 15.73 -1.47
CA THR A 536 18.93 14.82 -1.66
C THR A 536 18.84 14.07 -3.00
N TYR A 537 17.68 13.47 -3.28
CA TYR A 537 17.43 12.76 -4.54
C TYR A 537 17.67 13.65 -5.76
N LEU A 538 17.15 14.87 -5.76
CA LEU A 538 17.32 15.82 -6.85
C LEU A 538 18.78 16.24 -7.02
N ALA A 539 19.53 16.40 -5.92
CA ALA A 539 20.95 16.69 -5.97
C ALA A 539 21.76 15.53 -6.55
N GLU A 540 21.46 14.29 -6.16
CA GLU A 540 22.07 13.08 -6.71
C GLU A 540 21.79 12.94 -8.21
N LYS A 541 20.53 13.09 -8.63
CA LYS A 541 20.14 13.04 -10.05
C LYS A 541 20.79 14.14 -10.88
N ARG A 542 20.97 15.33 -10.32
CA ARG A 542 21.70 16.41 -10.97
C ARG A 542 23.18 16.07 -11.14
N ALA A 543 23.82 15.51 -10.12
CA ALA A 543 25.21 15.07 -10.22
C ALA A 543 25.39 13.94 -11.25
N GLU A 544 24.46 12.98 -11.31
CA GLU A 544 24.42 11.94 -12.35
C GLU A 544 24.29 12.55 -13.75
N TRP A 545 23.35 13.48 -13.93
CA TRP A 545 23.15 14.18 -15.21
C TRP A 545 24.40 14.94 -15.66
N GLU A 546 25.02 15.70 -14.75
CA GLU A 546 26.25 16.45 -15.01
C GLU A 546 27.44 15.54 -15.34
N ALA A 547 27.54 14.37 -14.73
CA ALA A 547 28.57 13.39 -15.06
C ALA A 547 28.38 12.80 -16.48
N GLU A 548 27.12 12.60 -16.90
CA GLU A 548 26.79 12.04 -18.21
C GLU A 548 26.81 13.07 -19.36
N HIS A 549 26.43 14.32 -19.09
CA HIS A 549 26.20 15.35 -20.12
C HIS A 549 27.07 16.61 -19.95
N GLY A 550 27.88 16.68 -18.89
CA GLY A 550 28.74 17.83 -18.62
C GLY A 550 29.92 17.96 -19.61
N PRO A 551 30.62 19.11 -19.63
CA PRO A 551 31.68 19.41 -20.59
C PRO A 551 32.82 18.38 -20.63
N SER A 552 33.07 17.67 -19.52
CA SER A 552 34.10 16.64 -19.40
C SER A 552 33.74 15.32 -20.10
N SER A 553 32.45 14.95 -20.18
CA SER A 553 31.99 13.75 -20.90
C SER A 553 32.26 13.86 -22.41
N ALA A 554 32.11 15.07 -22.97
CA ALA A 554 32.42 15.37 -24.36
C ALA A 554 33.93 15.29 -24.67
N ALA A 555 34.80 15.58 -23.69
CA ALA A 555 36.25 15.50 -23.85
C ALA A 555 36.78 14.06 -23.82
N VAL A 556 36.18 13.16 -23.02
CA VAL A 556 36.55 11.73 -23.00
C VAL A 556 36.17 11.06 -24.32
N GLY A 557 34.99 11.37 -24.88
CA GLY A 557 34.59 10.88 -26.21
C GLY A 557 35.44 11.39 -27.37
N LEU A 558 36.10 12.55 -27.21
CA LEU A 558 37.04 13.08 -28.21
C LEU A 558 38.41 12.40 -28.10
N ILE A 559 38.91 12.14 -26.89
CA ILE A 559 40.20 11.47 -26.68
C ILE A 559 40.14 9.99 -27.07
N GLU A 560 39.03 9.29 -26.81
CA GLU A 560 38.85 7.90 -27.27
C GLU A 560 38.69 7.79 -28.80
N ARG A 561 38.16 8.82 -29.48
CA ARG A 561 38.14 8.87 -30.95
C ARG A 561 39.48 9.23 -31.57
N VAL A 562 40.31 10.02 -30.89
CA VAL A 562 41.64 10.43 -31.38
C VAL A 562 42.71 9.36 -31.10
N GLN A 563 42.48 8.42 -30.19
CA GLN A 563 43.39 7.30 -29.92
C GLN A 563 43.04 6.01 -30.70
N GLY A 564 42.05 6.07 -31.60
CA GLY A 564 41.56 4.96 -32.41
C GLY A 564 41.72 5.14 -33.92
N GLU A 565 42.62 6.01 -34.38
CA GLU A 565 43.10 6.06 -35.78
C GLU A 565 44.59 5.72 -35.89
#